data_AF-A0A3A4J5N7-F1
#
_entry.id   AF-A0A3A4J5N7-F1
#
_cell.length_a   1.000
_cell.length_b   1.000
_cell.length_c   1.000
_cell.angle_alpha   90.00
_cell.angle_beta   90.00
_cell.angle_gamma   90.00
#
_symmetry.space_group_name_H-M   'P 1'
#
loop_
_entity.id
_entity.type
_entity.pdbx_description
1 polymer ?
#
loop_
_entity_poly.entity_id
_entity_poly.type
_entity_poly.pdbx_seq_one_letter_code
_entity_poly.pdbx_strand_id
1 'polypeptide(L)'
;MLEKIAYSPEENPIVEQSKFDSKTEKIVRESINSQLDTETEGRELADSWDRLLSLFGTEKARGRFIKLCQDYRDETYAYQQRQVAETHSRQTSSSPDSKKSAIHNEIMQILRNLITAKNWPEDDYRLLDKLQDRKAVEKMLNNLSI
;
A
#
# COMPACT_ATOMS: atom_id res chain seq x y z
N MET A 1 -37.31 46.56 -41.20
CA MET A 1 -37.61 47.69 -40.30
C MET A 1 -37.21 47.26 -38.90
N LEU A 2 -36.35 48.05 -38.26
CA LEU A 2 -35.84 47.86 -36.90
C LEU A 2 -36.79 48.58 -35.93
N GLU A 3 -37.33 47.89 -34.93
CA GLU A 3 -37.82 48.53 -33.70
C GLU A 3 -37.42 47.73 -32.47
N LYS A 4 -36.87 48.47 -31.50
CA LYS A 4 -36.32 48.06 -30.20
C LYS A 4 -37.41 48.17 -29.15
N ILE A 5 -37.57 47.19 -28.25
CA ILE A 5 -38.10 47.37 -26.88
C ILE A 5 -37.67 46.13 -26.08
N ALA A 6 -37.29 46.12 -24.80
CA ALA A 6 -36.55 47.01 -23.91
C ALA A 6 -36.03 46.06 -22.81
N TYR A 7 -34.80 46.27 -22.35
CA TYR A 7 -34.20 45.51 -21.25
C TYR A 7 -34.78 46.05 -19.93
N SER A 8 -35.35 45.19 -19.08
CA SER A 8 -35.57 45.47 -17.66
C SER A 8 -35.01 44.30 -16.85
N PRO A 9 -34.21 44.56 -15.79
CA PRO A 9 -33.50 43.54 -15.03
C PRO A 9 -34.41 43.00 -13.92
N GLU A 10 -34.81 41.74 -14.01
CA GLU A 10 -35.32 41.05 -12.82
C GLU A 10 -34.13 40.64 -11.95
N GLU A 11 -34.22 41.09 -10.70
CA GLU A 11 -33.28 40.91 -9.62
C GLU A 11 -33.00 39.41 -9.38
N ASN A 12 -31.75 39.00 -9.60
CA ASN A 12 -31.27 37.72 -9.09
C ASN A 12 -31.32 37.76 -7.57
N PRO A 13 -31.98 36.81 -6.88
CA PRO A 13 -31.87 36.71 -5.43
C PRO A 13 -30.41 36.44 -5.08
N ILE A 14 -29.90 37.33 -4.22
CA ILE A 14 -28.63 37.25 -3.53
C ILE A 14 -28.45 35.82 -3.04
N VAL A 15 -27.54 35.07 -3.68
CA VAL A 15 -27.00 33.85 -3.10
C VAL A 15 -26.25 34.32 -1.87
N GLU A 16 -26.90 34.12 -0.73
CA GLU A 16 -26.33 34.26 0.59
C GLU A 16 -25.04 33.44 0.59
N GLN A 17 -23.90 34.13 0.44
CA GLN A 17 -22.59 33.54 0.62
C GLN A 17 -22.50 33.18 2.09
N SER A 18 -23.00 31.99 2.40
CA SER A 18 -22.71 31.30 3.64
C SER A 18 -21.19 31.29 3.75
N LYS A 19 -20.68 32.08 4.70
CA LYS A 19 -19.27 32.17 5.03
C LYS A 19 -18.83 30.80 5.53
N PHE A 20 -18.48 29.92 4.60
CA PHE A 20 -17.78 28.70 4.91
C PHE A 20 -16.39 29.12 5.37
N ASP A 21 -16.19 28.99 6.68
CA ASP A 21 -14.97 29.33 7.38
C ASP A 21 -13.78 28.62 6.69
N SER A 22 -12.75 29.38 6.28
CA SER A 22 -11.58 28.86 5.53
C SER A 22 -10.87 27.70 6.23
N LYS A 23 -11.12 27.50 7.52
CA LYS A 23 -10.61 26.37 8.30
C LYS A 23 -11.26 25.04 7.90
N THR A 24 -12.55 25.04 7.59
CA THR A 24 -13.32 23.84 7.22
C THR A 24 -12.98 23.37 5.80
N GLU A 25 -12.77 24.31 4.87
CA GLU A 25 -12.35 23.99 3.50
C GLU A 25 -10.96 23.34 3.45
N LYS A 26 -10.04 23.78 4.33
CA LYS A 26 -8.70 23.22 4.43
C LYS A 26 -8.72 21.78 4.94
N ILE A 27 -9.52 21.50 5.98
CA ILE A 27 -9.67 20.16 6.56
C ILE A 27 -10.31 19.19 5.55
N VAL A 28 -11.32 19.63 4.79
CA VAL A 28 -11.97 18.80 3.77
C VAL A 28 -11.01 18.50 2.61
N ARG A 29 -10.25 19.49 2.12
CA ARG A 29 -9.24 19.27 1.05
C ARG A 29 -8.08 18.38 1.50
N GLU A 30 -7.59 18.53 2.72
CA GLU A 30 -6.55 17.66 3.30
C GLU A 30 -7.07 16.22 3.48
N SER A 31 -8.34 16.04 3.87
CA SER A 31 -8.95 14.72 4.03
C SER A 31 -9.16 14.00 2.69
N ILE A 32 -9.58 14.72 1.64
CA ILE A 32 -9.79 14.17 0.30
C ILE A 32 -8.45 13.78 -0.34
N ASN A 33 -7.43 14.63 -0.24
CA ASN A 33 -6.09 14.32 -0.74
C ASN A 33 -5.50 13.10 -0.01
N SER A 34 -5.62 13.04 1.32
CA SER A 34 -5.12 11.90 2.10
C SER A 34 -5.81 10.56 1.76
N GLN A 35 -7.09 10.56 1.37
CA GLN A 35 -7.81 9.36 0.93
C GLN A 35 -7.42 8.94 -0.50
N LEU A 36 -7.26 9.91 -1.41
CA LEU A 36 -6.79 9.66 -2.78
C LEU A 36 -5.35 9.12 -2.81
N ASP A 37 -4.47 9.62 -1.95
CA ASP A 37 -3.09 9.14 -1.83
C ASP A 37 -3.04 7.68 -1.34
N THR A 38 -3.91 7.30 -0.40
CA THR A 38 -3.96 5.92 0.12
C THR A 38 -4.57 4.92 -0.86
N GLU A 39 -5.59 5.32 -1.63
CA GLU A 39 -6.17 4.46 -2.68
C GLU A 39 -5.23 4.26 -3.88
N THR A 40 -4.45 5.29 -4.22
CA THR A 40 -3.48 5.23 -5.33
C THR A 40 -2.30 4.35 -4.96
N GLU A 41 -1.72 4.53 -3.76
CA GLU A 41 -0.67 3.65 -3.24
C GLU A 41 -1.13 2.18 -3.14
N GLY A 42 -2.39 1.94 -2.75
CA GLY A 42 -2.95 0.59 -2.68
C GLY A 42 -3.04 -0.12 -4.03
N ARG A 43 -3.44 0.60 -5.09
CA ARG A 43 -3.52 0.04 -6.46
C ARG A 43 -2.14 -0.25 -7.03
N GLU A 44 -1.20 0.69 -6.89
CA GLU A 44 0.18 0.47 -7.36
C GLU A 44 0.86 -0.73 -6.68
N LEU A 45 0.54 -0.98 -5.40
CA LEU A 45 1.04 -2.14 -4.66
C LEU A 45 0.41 -3.46 -5.13
N ALA A 46 -0.90 -3.49 -5.40
CA ALA A 46 -1.58 -4.66 -5.94
C ALA A 46 -1.05 -5.01 -7.35
N ASP A 47 -0.90 -4.00 -8.22
CA ASP A 47 -0.33 -4.18 -9.55
C ASP A 47 1.13 -4.69 -9.48
N SER A 48 1.93 -4.14 -8.55
CA SER A 48 3.30 -4.60 -8.30
C SER A 48 3.35 -6.06 -7.83
N TRP A 49 2.36 -6.49 -7.03
CA TRP A 49 2.25 -7.85 -6.53
C TRP A 49 1.84 -8.84 -7.63
N ASP A 50 0.80 -8.54 -8.40
CA ASP A 50 0.38 -9.38 -9.51
C ASP A 50 1.48 -9.49 -10.57
N ARG A 51 2.16 -8.37 -10.85
CA ARG A 51 3.33 -8.34 -11.72
C ARG A 51 4.43 -9.23 -11.17
N LEU A 52 4.80 -9.12 -9.89
CA LEU A 52 5.80 -9.99 -9.25
C LEU A 52 5.44 -11.46 -9.36
N LEU A 53 4.17 -11.83 -9.08
CA LEU A 53 3.69 -13.20 -9.17
C LEU A 53 3.77 -13.76 -10.61
N SER A 54 3.59 -12.91 -11.61
CA SER A 54 3.73 -13.29 -13.03
C SER A 54 5.17 -13.60 -13.44
N LEU A 55 6.17 -13.09 -12.71
CA LEU A 55 7.59 -13.34 -12.99
C LEU A 55 8.02 -14.77 -12.61
N PHE A 56 7.24 -15.46 -11.77
CA PHE A 56 7.50 -16.85 -11.43
C PHE A 56 7.15 -17.77 -12.59
N GLY A 57 8.16 -18.41 -13.19
CA GLY A 57 7.98 -19.29 -14.35
C GLY A 57 7.20 -20.59 -14.10
N THR A 58 6.85 -20.91 -12.84
CA THR A 58 6.04 -22.09 -12.52
C THR A 58 5.02 -21.78 -11.43
N GLU A 59 3.83 -22.40 -11.54
CA GLU A 59 2.78 -22.28 -10.54
C GLU A 59 3.22 -22.81 -9.17
N LYS A 60 4.07 -23.84 -9.14
CA LYS A 60 4.65 -24.39 -7.91
C LYS A 60 5.56 -23.39 -7.20
N ALA A 61 6.42 -22.67 -7.93
CA ALA A 61 7.28 -21.63 -7.36
C ALA A 61 6.45 -20.44 -6.85
N ARG A 62 5.45 -20.01 -7.64
CA ARG A 62 4.50 -18.98 -7.26
C ARG A 62 3.75 -19.34 -5.97
N GLY A 63 3.18 -20.53 -5.89
CA GLY A 63 2.45 -21.01 -4.71
C GLY A 63 3.34 -21.11 -3.47
N ARG A 64 4.60 -21.56 -3.62
CA ARG A 64 5.57 -21.57 -2.51
C ARG A 64 5.85 -20.14 -2.02
N PHE A 65 6.05 -19.19 -2.92
CA PHE A 65 6.30 -17.80 -2.56
C PHE A 65 5.10 -17.15 -1.86
N ILE A 66 3.89 -17.35 -2.37
CA ILE A 66 2.65 -16.85 -1.74
C ILE A 66 2.52 -17.41 -0.31
N LYS A 67 2.71 -18.73 -0.14
CA LYS A 67 2.64 -19.36 1.19
C LYS A 67 3.68 -18.76 2.14
N LEU A 68 4.91 -18.56 1.69
CA LEU A 68 5.98 -17.95 2.49
C LEU A 68 5.62 -16.52 2.94
N CYS A 69 4.95 -15.77 2.07
CA CYS A 69 4.45 -14.42 2.37
C CYS A 69 3.29 -14.44 3.39
N GLN A 70 2.40 -15.42 3.30
CA GLN A 70 1.33 -15.64 4.28
C GLN A 70 1.92 -16.03 5.66
N ASP A 71 2.85 -17.00 5.69
CA ASP A 71 3.54 -17.42 6.91
C ASP A 71 4.25 -16.22 7.59
N TYR A 72 4.83 -15.29 6.80
CA TYR A 72 5.43 -14.06 7.31
C TYR A 72 4.42 -13.10 7.97
N ARG A 73 3.23 -12.94 7.36
CA ARG A 73 2.15 -12.11 7.93
C ARG A 73 1.60 -12.72 9.21
N ASP A 74 1.37 -14.02 9.23
CA ASP A 74 0.83 -14.73 10.39
C ASP A 74 1.79 -14.62 11.59
N GLU A 75 3.10 -14.79 11.38
CA GLU A 75 4.10 -14.57 12.41
C GLU A 75 4.18 -13.09 12.84
N THR A 76 3.97 -12.14 11.92
CA THR A 76 3.92 -10.70 12.25
C THR A 76 2.72 -10.38 13.14
N TYR A 77 1.55 -10.92 12.84
CA TYR A 77 0.34 -10.75 13.64
C TYR A 77 0.45 -11.44 15.00
N ALA A 78 0.96 -12.67 15.03
CA ALA A 78 1.22 -13.41 16.27
C ALA A 78 2.22 -12.67 17.17
N TYR A 79 3.27 -12.07 16.59
CA TYR A 79 4.23 -11.24 17.31
C TYR A 79 3.58 -10.01 17.93
N GLN A 80 2.76 -9.28 17.17
CA GLN A 80 2.03 -8.11 17.68
C GLN A 80 1.11 -8.48 18.85
N GLN A 81 0.36 -9.59 18.75
CA GLN A 81 -0.48 -10.06 19.85
C GLN A 81 0.32 -10.47 21.09
N ARG A 82 1.49 -11.12 20.91
CA ARG A 82 2.39 -11.46 22.02
C ARG A 82 2.94 -10.23 22.72
N GLN A 83 3.35 -9.19 21.99
CA GLN A 83 3.81 -7.94 22.60
C GLN A 83 2.72 -7.25 23.44
N VAL A 84 1.48 -7.23 22.95
CA VAL A 84 0.34 -6.67 23.70
C VAL A 84 0.11 -7.48 24.99
N ALA A 85 0.22 -8.81 24.94
CA ALA A 85 0.06 -9.67 26.10
C ALA A 85 1.23 -9.58 27.11
N GLU A 86 2.48 -9.45 26.64
CA GLU A 86 3.67 -9.30 27.49
C GLU A 86 3.72 -7.96 28.23
N THR A 87 3.01 -6.94 27.76
CA THR A 87 2.83 -5.68 28.51
C THR A 87 2.08 -5.90 29.84
N HIS A 88 1.46 -7.07 30.05
CA HIS A 88 0.76 -7.46 31.28
C HIS A 88 1.43 -8.60 32.06
N SER A 89 2.52 -9.19 31.59
CA SER A 89 3.19 -10.29 32.31
C SER A 89 4.70 -10.21 32.19
N ARG A 90 5.35 -10.03 33.34
CA ARG A 90 6.82 -10.06 33.48
C ARG A 90 7.38 -11.37 32.91
N GLN A 91 8.32 -11.20 31.99
CA GLN A 91 9.44 -12.10 31.70
C GLN A 91 9.10 -13.49 31.15
N THR A 92 9.11 -13.62 29.82
CA THR A 92 9.78 -14.75 29.16
C THR A 92 10.47 -14.29 27.86
N SER A 93 11.75 -13.95 27.95
CA SER A 93 12.65 -13.71 26.82
C SER A 93 12.93 -15.02 26.07
N SER A 94 11.93 -15.54 25.37
CA SER A 94 12.20 -16.32 24.16
C SER A 94 12.31 -15.31 23.02
N SER A 95 13.22 -15.50 22.06
CA SER A 95 13.45 -14.53 20.97
C SER A 95 12.56 -14.85 19.76
N PRO A 96 11.30 -14.36 19.68
CA PRO A 96 10.41 -14.57 18.54
C PRO A 96 10.92 -13.89 17.26
N ASP A 97 11.91 -13.01 17.36
CA ASP A 97 12.55 -12.36 16.21
C ASP A 97 13.18 -13.35 15.21
N SER A 98 13.57 -14.56 15.65
CA SER A 98 14.33 -15.48 14.79
C SER A 98 13.48 -16.12 13.68
N LYS A 99 12.22 -16.47 13.96
CA LYS A 99 11.33 -17.10 12.96
C LYS A 99 10.88 -16.11 11.90
N LYS A 100 10.38 -14.93 12.31
CA LYS A 100 10.01 -13.85 11.39
C LYS A 100 11.20 -13.47 10.50
N SER A 101 12.39 -13.30 11.09
CA SER A 101 13.60 -12.98 10.33
C SER A 101 14.02 -14.10 9.39
N ALA A 102 13.88 -15.37 9.79
CA ALA A 102 14.19 -16.51 8.92
C ALA A 102 13.28 -16.55 7.68
N ILE A 103 11.96 -16.39 7.85
CA ILE A 103 11.00 -16.34 6.74
C ILE A 103 11.31 -15.15 5.83
N HIS A 104 11.59 -13.97 6.41
CA HIS A 104 11.95 -12.79 5.64
C HIS A 104 13.22 -12.98 4.81
N ASN A 105 14.25 -13.61 5.39
CA ASN A 105 15.49 -13.90 4.68
C ASN A 105 15.25 -14.89 3.52
N GLU A 106 14.34 -15.85 3.69
CA GLU A 106 13.95 -16.76 2.61
C GLU A 106 13.20 -16.01 1.48
N ILE A 107 12.30 -15.08 1.82
CA ILE A 107 11.63 -14.20 0.84
C ILE A 107 12.67 -13.43 0.03
N MET A 108 13.62 -12.79 0.71
CA MET A 108 14.70 -12.03 0.08
C MET A 108 15.60 -12.90 -0.81
N GLN A 109 15.89 -14.12 -0.37
CA GLN A 109 16.69 -15.04 -1.16
C GLN A 109 15.95 -15.46 -2.44
N ILE A 110 14.64 -15.70 -2.38
CA ILE A 110 13.83 -15.99 -3.58
C ILE A 110 13.86 -14.81 -4.55
N LEU A 111 13.67 -13.59 -4.05
CA LEU A 111 13.70 -12.38 -4.88
C LEU A 111 15.07 -12.15 -5.53
N ARG A 112 16.16 -12.32 -4.78
CA ARG A 112 17.52 -12.24 -5.32
C ARG A 112 17.77 -13.31 -6.38
N ASN A 113 17.36 -14.55 -6.12
CA ASN A 113 17.48 -15.63 -7.10
C ASN A 113 16.70 -15.31 -8.38
N LEU A 114 15.49 -14.76 -8.25
CA LEU A 114 14.65 -14.37 -9.38
C LEU A 114 15.35 -13.29 -10.24
N ILE A 115 15.93 -12.26 -9.61
CA ILE A 115 16.70 -11.21 -10.30
C ILE A 115 17.88 -11.81 -11.07
N THR A 116 18.62 -12.73 -10.45
CA THR A 116 19.82 -13.33 -11.07
C THR A 116 19.51 -14.41 -12.10
N ALA A 117 18.28 -14.93 -12.15
CA ALA A 117 17.94 -16.09 -12.99
C ALA A 117 17.91 -15.79 -14.49
N LYS A 118 17.58 -14.55 -14.89
CA LYS A 118 17.56 -14.13 -16.29
C LYS A 118 17.77 -12.62 -16.42
N ASN A 119 18.00 -12.16 -17.65
CA ASN A 119 17.90 -10.75 -17.98
C ASN A 119 16.42 -10.33 -18.04
N TRP A 120 16.00 -9.48 -17.10
CA TRP A 120 14.66 -8.93 -17.03
C TRP A 120 14.53 -7.67 -17.89
N PRO A 121 13.34 -7.41 -18.47
CA PRO A 121 13.00 -6.08 -18.99
C PRO A 121 13.20 -5.01 -17.90
N GLU A 122 13.53 -3.78 -18.32
CA GLU A 122 13.92 -2.70 -17.39
C GLU A 122 12.87 -2.45 -16.29
N ASP A 123 11.59 -2.47 -16.63
CA ASP A 123 10.51 -2.25 -15.67
C ASP A 123 10.40 -3.39 -14.64
N ASP A 124 10.55 -4.65 -15.07
CA ASP A 124 10.52 -5.81 -14.16
C ASP A 124 11.76 -5.82 -13.27
N TYR A 125 12.92 -5.45 -13.83
CA TYR A 125 14.16 -5.30 -13.08
C TYR A 125 14.03 -4.24 -11.99
N ARG A 126 13.50 -3.05 -12.33
CA ARG A 126 13.28 -1.96 -11.35
C ARG A 126 12.33 -2.38 -10.23
N LEU A 127 11.26 -3.12 -10.54
CA LEU A 127 10.37 -3.68 -9.54
C LEU A 127 11.13 -4.61 -8.59
N LEU A 128 11.87 -5.58 -9.15
CA LEU A 128 12.61 -6.54 -8.35
C LEU A 128 13.75 -5.89 -7.53
N ASP A 129 14.43 -4.89 -8.09
CA ASP A 129 15.47 -4.11 -7.41
C ASP A 129 14.91 -3.33 -6.21
N LYS A 130 13.75 -2.68 -6.39
CA LYS A 130 13.02 -2.03 -5.29
C LYS A 130 12.63 -3.02 -4.19
N LEU A 131 12.30 -4.26 -4.56
CA LEU A 131 11.98 -5.34 -3.65
C LEU A 131 13.20 -6.02 -3.01
N GLN A 132 14.44 -5.57 -3.29
CA GLN A 132 15.59 -5.94 -2.47
C GLN A 132 15.66 -5.16 -1.15
N ASP A 133 14.93 -4.04 -1.02
CA ASP A 133 14.84 -3.31 0.23
C ASP A 133 13.92 -4.06 1.21
N ARG A 134 14.49 -4.39 2.38
CA ARG A 134 13.80 -4.98 3.53
C ARG A 134 12.47 -4.29 3.84
N LYS A 135 12.49 -2.96 3.94
CA LYS A 135 11.31 -2.16 4.30
C LYS A 135 10.28 -2.13 3.19
N ALA A 136 10.71 -2.13 1.93
CA ALA A 136 9.80 -2.14 0.79
C ALA A 136 9.01 -3.45 0.73
N VAL A 137 9.69 -4.58 0.94
CA VAL A 137 9.05 -5.90 1.03
C VAL A 137 8.09 -5.95 2.22
N GLU A 138 8.51 -5.49 3.39
CA GLU A 138 7.61 -5.45 4.57
C GLU A 138 6.38 -4.58 4.32
N LYS A 139 6.55 -3.38 3.73
CA LYS A 139 5.41 -2.48 3.38
C LYS A 139 4.47 -3.18 2.40
N MET A 140 5.01 -3.81 1.36
CA MET A 140 4.22 -4.53 0.37
C MET A 140 3.42 -5.68 1.01
N LEU A 141 4.07 -6.54 1.80
CA LEU A 141 3.41 -7.69 2.44
C LEU A 141 2.35 -7.28 3.47
N ASN A 142 2.57 -6.20 4.21
CA ASN A 142 1.61 -5.73 5.21
C ASN A 142 0.38 -5.04 4.58
N ASN A 143 0.56 -4.38 3.44
CA ASN A 143 -0.51 -3.64 2.75
C ASN A 143 -1.33 -4.51 1.79
N LEU A 144 -0.82 -5.67 1.37
CA LEU A 144 -1.55 -6.58 0.52
C LEU A 144 -2.58 -7.39 1.33
N SER A 145 -3.81 -7.42 0.83
CA SER A 145 -4.86 -8.32 1.33
C SER A 145 -4.76 -9.67 0.62
N ILE A 146 -3.69 -10.42 0.91
CA ILE A 146 -3.42 -11.79 0.42
C ILE A 146 -4.00 -12.84 1.39
#